data_AF-A0A511YKK0-F1
#
_entry.id   AF-A0A511YKK0-F1
#
_cell.length_a   1.000
_cell.length_b   1.000
_cell.length_c   1.000
_cell.angle_alpha   90.00
_cell.angle_beta   90.00
_cell.angle_gamma   90.00
#
_symmetry.space_group_name_H-M   'P 1'
#
loop_
_entity.id
_entity.type
_entity.pdbx_description
1 polymer ?
#
loop_
_entity_poly.entity_id
_entity_poly.type
_entity_poly.pdbx_seq_one_letter_code
_entity_poly.pdbx_strand_id
1 'polypeptide(L)'
;MKKFSFLLIFSLLLFTACKKDHVDATTTKTLQSSINDMTASLPTIQQIKFNEALYILKTFGVEADGDVAELKALGQLIDGKKVPEIMTMADQVAQKNGIEWASTAPPSLGEMNIFGSEAAKETDPNDVKANSLSITTRPAGDDGLGAPTSIQIVPRLVDNTGKPVSFTGAGLEATLEVFSNGVKLLTAKNLMQDNNFKGFNLKFSSIPAAKVMDNKIDITVSVKTTAKTFKMTKVGLDVNPDLLKVPAAPKVDSLAVPEDPAVIDPNNPNATVPSVSADPNATGPATVPAAPKQPTADPKTTVAGFLNNVSAQNLKAAYNAASNPTWGSYESFANPTSGFGSIKNVSVKNMTTNASNANSASVNATYDVTDKSGKTTALKVTFGLKNVNGDWKISSYRINP
;
A
#
# COMPACT_ATOMS: atom_id res chain seq x y z
N MET A 1 18.09 -52.11 55.93
CA MET A 1 17.25 -51.52 54.86
C MET A 1 16.01 -50.75 55.33
N LYS A 2 15.56 -50.81 56.61
CA LYS A 2 14.40 -50.02 57.08
C LYS A 2 14.69 -48.54 57.40
N LYS A 3 15.95 -48.16 57.70
CA LYS A 3 16.33 -46.77 58.05
C LYS A 3 16.60 -45.87 56.83
N PHE A 4 17.02 -46.43 55.69
CA PHE A 4 17.20 -45.67 54.44
C PHE A 4 15.88 -45.37 53.73
N SER A 5 14.86 -46.21 53.91
CA SER A 5 13.53 -45.96 53.34
C SER A 5 12.83 -44.76 53.98
N PHE A 6 13.05 -44.52 55.29
CA PHE A 6 12.50 -43.36 55.99
C PHE A 6 13.16 -42.04 55.56
N LEU A 7 14.47 -42.07 55.26
CA LEU A 7 15.23 -40.89 54.83
C LEU A 7 14.85 -40.46 53.40
N LEU A 8 14.49 -41.42 52.56
CA LEU A 8 14.02 -41.18 51.19
C LEU A 8 12.57 -40.65 51.14
N ILE A 9 11.72 -41.07 52.08
CA ILE A 9 10.36 -40.53 52.26
C ILE A 9 10.40 -39.11 52.84
N PHE A 10 11.31 -38.82 53.77
CA PHE A 10 11.49 -37.47 54.32
C PHE A 10 12.10 -36.49 53.29
N SER A 11 12.98 -36.98 52.41
CA SER A 11 13.51 -36.18 51.28
C SER A 11 12.49 -35.90 50.19
N LEU A 12 11.43 -36.72 50.05
CA LEU A 12 10.33 -36.48 49.10
C LEU A 12 9.30 -35.46 49.60
N LEU A 13 9.25 -35.21 50.91
CA LEU A 13 8.40 -34.17 51.53
C LEU A 13 9.00 -32.77 51.43
N LEU A 14 10.29 -32.62 51.10
CA LEU A 14 10.98 -31.32 50.97
C LEU A 14 10.74 -30.64 49.61
N PHE A 15 10.01 -31.26 48.69
CA PHE A 15 9.60 -30.67 47.41
C PHE A 15 8.12 -30.29 47.36
N THR A 16 7.42 -30.21 48.50
CA THR A 16 6.20 -29.42 48.57
C THR A 16 6.62 -27.95 48.50
N ALA A 17 6.61 -27.36 47.31
CA ALA A 17 6.73 -25.92 47.16
C ALA A 17 5.71 -25.26 48.10
N CYS A 18 6.19 -24.64 49.17
CA CYS A 18 5.35 -24.00 50.17
C CYS A 18 4.70 -22.80 49.46
N LYS A 19 3.45 -22.94 49.03
CA LYS A 19 2.69 -21.86 48.41
C LYS A 19 2.65 -20.69 49.39
N LYS A 20 2.96 -19.48 48.93
CA LYS A 20 2.84 -18.29 49.78
C LYS A 20 1.37 -18.04 50.12
N ASP A 21 1.08 -17.74 51.37
CA ASP A 21 -0.27 -17.46 51.88
C ASP A 21 -0.52 -15.97 52.16
N HIS A 22 0.47 -15.13 51.89
CA HIS A 22 0.46 -13.68 52.02
C HIS A 22 1.28 -13.04 50.90
N VAL A 23 1.06 -11.76 50.65
CA VAL A 23 1.78 -11.00 49.62
C VAL A 23 3.22 -10.73 50.07
N ASP A 24 4.17 -10.90 49.13
CA ASP A 24 5.59 -10.55 49.29
C ASP A 24 5.98 -9.51 48.24
N ALA A 25 5.96 -8.23 48.61
CA ALA A 25 6.27 -7.12 47.71
C ALA A 25 7.76 -6.70 47.69
N THR A 26 8.67 -7.56 48.18
CA THR A 26 10.13 -7.26 48.23
C THR A 26 10.69 -6.87 46.86
N THR A 27 10.18 -7.48 45.79
CA THR A 27 10.46 -7.18 44.38
C THR A 27 9.20 -7.39 43.55
N THR A 28 9.15 -6.86 42.33
CA THR A 28 8.04 -7.14 41.39
C THR A 28 7.88 -8.64 41.12
N LYS A 29 8.99 -9.39 41.08
CA LYS A 29 8.99 -10.84 40.86
C LYS A 29 8.40 -11.61 42.04
N THR A 30 8.75 -11.21 43.28
CA THR A 30 8.19 -11.84 44.48
C THR A 30 6.72 -11.49 44.66
N LEU A 31 6.33 -10.25 44.30
CA LEU A 31 4.95 -9.79 44.31
C LEU A 31 4.11 -10.67 43.38
N GLN A 32 4.54 -10.79 42.12
CA GLN A 32 3.88 -11.62 41.13
C GLN A 32 3.80 -13.09 41.55
N SER A 33 4.91 -13.66 42.04
CA SER A 33 4.93 -15.04 42.53
C SER A 33 3.98 -15.25 43.71
N SER A 34 3.95 -14.34 44.69
CA SER A 34 3.08 -14.47 45.87
C SER A 34 1.62 -14.39 45.52
N ILE A 35 1.22 -13.46 44.66
CA ILE A 35 -0.18 -13.34 44.24
C ILE A 35 -0.57 -14.54 43.39
N ASN A 36 0.28 -15.02 42.49
CA ASN A 36 -0.01 -16.23 41.71
C ASN A 36 -0.23 -17.46 42.63
N ASP A 37 0.60 -17.63 43.65
CA ASP A 37 0.45 -18.71 44.63
C ASP A 37 -0.86 -18.58 45.42
N MET A 38 -1.20 -17.36 45.86
CA MET A 38 -2.45 -17.05 46.56
C MET A 38 -3.66 -17.29 45.66
N THR A 39 -3.68 -16.77 44.43
CA THR A 39 -4.76 -16.99 43.45
C THR A 39 -4.93 -18.48 43.17
N ALA A 40 -3.85 -19.23 42.93
CA ALA A 40 -3.92 -20.67 42.68
C ALA A 40 -4.36 -21.51 43.90
N SER A 41 -4.50 -20.90 45.08
CA SER A 41 -5.07 -21.55 46.28
C SER A 41 -6.58 -21.34 46.42
N LEU A 42 -7.18 -20.45 45.62
CA LEU A 42 -8.60 -20.10 45.68
C LEU A 42 -9.45 -20.91 44.68
N PRO A 43 -10.74 -21.14 44.94
CA PRO A 43 -11.71 -21.60 43.94
C PRO A 43 -11.88 -20.60 42.79
N THR A 44 -12.25 -21.06 41.59
CA THR A 44 -12.31 -20.24 40.36
C THR A 44 -13.03 -18.90 40.52
N ILE A 45 -14.20 -18.87 41.16
CA ILE A 45 -14.95 -17.62 41.38
C ILE A 45 -14.19 -16.65 42.30
N GLN A 46 -13.54 -17.18 43.33
CA GLN A 46 -12.71 -16.38 44.24
C GLN A 46 -11.42 -15.92 43.58
N GLN A 47 -10.86 -16.66 42.62
CA GLN A 47 -9.73 -16.21 41.81
C GLN A 47 -10.09 -14.96 41.00
N ILE A 48 -11.23 -15.00 40.29
CA ILE A 48 -11.72 -13.86 39.52
C ILE A 48 -11.93 -12.66 40.46
N LYS A 49 -12.60 -12.88 41.60
CA LYS A 49 -12.86 -11.81 42.57
C LYS A 49 -11.59 -11.23 43.20
N PHE A 50 -10.60 -12.05 43.47
CA PHE A 50 -9.32 -11.59 43.99
C PHE A 50 -8.57 -10.74 42.96
N ASN A 51 -8.62 -11.11 41.68
CA ASN A 51 -8.07 -10.29 40.61
C ASN A 51 -8.82 -8.96 40.41
N GLU A 52 -10.16 -8.96 40.51
CA GLU A 52 -10.97 -7.73 40.50
C GLU A 52 -10.60 -6.80 41.67
N ALA A 53 -10.45 -7.36 42.87
CA ALA A 53 -10.06 -6.61 44.06
C ALA A 53 -8.70 -5.92 43.88
N LEU A 54 -7.72 -6.65 43.35
CA LEU A 54 -6.39 -6.10 43.10
C LEU A 54 -6.39 -5.03 41.99
N TYR A 55 -7.26 -5.16 40.98
CA TYR A 55 -7.45 -4.13 39.96
C TYR A 55 -8.04 -2.84 40.54
N ILE A 56 -9.05 -2.95 41.41
CA ILE A 56 -9.66 -1.80 42.09
C ILE A 56 -8.63 -1.08 42.95
N LEU A 57 -7.82 -1.84 43.70
CA LEU A 57 -6.74 -1.27 44.51
C LEU A 57 -5.65 -0.61 43.66
N LYS A 58 -5.27 -1.19 42.52
CA LYS A 58 -4.31 -0.59 41.57
C LYS A 58 -4.84 0.71 40.97
N THR A 59 -6.12 0.74 40.59
CA THR A 59 -6.70 1.84 39.82
C THR A 59 -7.17 3.00 40.70
N PHE A 60 -7.68 2.68 41.91
CA PHE A 60 -8.35 3.65 42.77
C PHE A 60 -7.83 3.69 44.20
N GLY A 61 -6.99 2.72 44.58
CA GLY A 61 -6.44 2.59 45.94
C GLY A 61 -5.04 3.18 46.10
N VAL A 62 -4.39 3.56 45.01
CA VAL A 62 -3.03 4.13 45.01
C VAL A 62 -2.98 5.41 44.21
N GLU A 63 -2.17 6.37 44.67
CA GLU A 63 -1.95 7.65 44.01
C GLU A 63 -0.58 7.62 43.33
N ALA A 64 -0.54 7.10 42.10
CA ALA A 64 0.66 7.04 41.29
C ALA A 64 0.29 7.09 39.80
N ASP A 65 1.10 7.79 39.00
CA ASP A 65 0.88 7.88 37.55
C ASP A 65 1.72 6.84 36.80
N GLY A 66 1.03 5.95 36.07
CA GLY A 66 1.63 4.98 35.17
C GLY A 66 1.85 3.60 35.81
N ASP A 67 1.71 2.54 35.00
CA ASP A 67 1.60 1.15 35.46
C ASP A 67 2.69 0.68 36.41
N VAL A 68 3.94 1.04 36.16
CA VAL A 68 5.07 0.62 37.01
C VAL A 68 4.99 1.29 38.38
N ALA A 69 4.58 2.55 38.42
CA ALA A 69 4.43 3.31 39.66
C ALA A 69 3.19 2.84 40.44
N GLU A 70 2.06 2.62 39.74
CA GLU A 70 0.83 2.04 40.30
C GLU A 70 1.07 0.64 40.87
N LEU A 71 1.77 -0.25 40.15
CA LEU A 71 2.07 -1.60 40.60
C LEU A 71 3.00 -1.61 41.81
N LYS A 72 3.99 -0.69 41.83
CA LYS A 72 4.88 -0.54 42.99
C LYS A 72 4.12 -0.02 44.20
N ALA A 73 3.26 0.98 44.03
CA ALA A 73 2.42 1.51 45.10
C ALA A 73 1.41 0.47 45.59
N LEU A 74 0.83 -0.33 44.68
CA LEU A 74 -0.04 -1.45 45.03
C LEU A 74 0.72 -2.46 45.88
N GLY A 75 1.92 -2.87 45.45
CA GLY A 75 2.78 -3.79 46.21
C GLY A 75 3.03 -3.29 47.63
N GLN A 76 3.37 -2.00 47.79
CA GLN A 76 3.54 -1.39 49.12
C GLN A 76 2.26 -1.38 49.95
N LEU A 77 1.11 -1.14 49.31
CA LEU A 77 -0.20 -1.09 49.96
C LEU A 77 -0.62 -2.46 50.51
N ILE A 78 -0.29 -3.55 49.82
CA ILE A 78 -0.77 -4.90 50.13
C ILE A 78 0.31 -5.84 50.70
N ASP A 79 1.55 -5.37 50.87
CA ASP A 79 2.65 -6.19 51.39
C ASP A 79 2.30 -6.84 52.74
N GLY A 80 2.62 -8.13 52.88
CA GLY A 80 2.31 -8.94 54.06
C GLY A 80 0.83 -9.29 54.27
N LYS A 81 -0.10 -8.81 53.43
CA LYS A 81 -1.54 -9.06 53.61
C LYS A 81 -1.98 -10.39 53.02
N LYS A 82 -3.01 -10.98 53.63
CA LYS A 82 -3.70 -12.18 53.12
C LYS A 82 -4.90 -11.81 52.24
N VAL A 83 -5.41 -12.78 51.47
CA VAL A 83 -6.57 -12.60 50.57
C VAL A 83 -7.75 -11.89 51.26
N PRO A 84 -8.23 -12.29 52.47
CA PRO A 84 -9.40 -11.65 53.08
C PRO A 84 -9.19 -10.16 53.41
N GLU A 85 -7.97 -9.79 53.81
CA GLU A 85 -7.62 -8.40 54.11
C GLU A 85 -7.62 -7.55 52.84
N ILE A 86 -7.07 -8.09 51.74
CA ILE A 86 -7.05 -7.43 50.43
C ILE A 86 -8.47 -7.24 49.89
N MET A 87 -9.33 -8.25 50.01
CA MET A 87 -10.74 -8.17 49.59
C MET A 87 -11.50 -7.09 50.39
N THR A 88 -11.27 -7.02 51.71
CA THR A 88 -11.88 -6.00 52.58
C THR A 88 -11.41 -4.59 52.19
N MET A 89 -10.13 -4.42 51.86
CA MET A 89 -9.60 -3.14 51.40
C MET A 89 -10.22 -2.73 50.05
N ALA A 90 -10.38 -3.67 49.12
CA ALA A 90 -11.01 -3.39 47.85
C ALA A 90 -12.48 -2.97 48.01
N ASP A 91 -13.22 -3.57 48.97
CA ASP A 91 -14.60 -3.15 49.29
C ASP A 91 -14.63 -1.69 49.75
N GLN A 92 -13.71 -1.30 50.63
CA GLN A 92 -13.62 0.08 51.13
C GLN A 92 -13.27 1.07 50.01
N VAL A 93 -12.32 0.71 49.14
CA VAL A 93 -11.91 1.55 48.00
C VAL A 93 -13.05 1.65 46.98
N ALA A 94 -13.76 0.56 46.69
CA ALA A 94 -14.91 0.56 45.80
C ALA A 94 -16.03 1.47 46.32
N GLN A 95 -16.39 1.33 47.60
CA GLN A 95 -17.41 2.16 48.24
C GLN A 95 -17.03 3.64 48.24
N LYS A 96 -15.77 3.97 48.58
CA LYS A 96 -15.26 5.35 48.61
C LYS A 96 -15.31 6.00 47.22
N ASN A 97 -15.08 5.23 46.16
CA ASN A 97 -15.02 5.72 44.78
C ASN A 97 -16.32 5.49 43.99
N GLY A 98 -17.40 5.05 44.64
CA GLY A 98 -18.70 4.86 43.99
C GLY A 98 -18.71 3.74 42.93
N ILE A 99 -17.84 2.74 43.07
CA ILE A 99 -17.74 1.60 42.16
C ILE A 99 -18.73 0.53 42.61
N GLU A 100 -19.60 0.10 41.70
CA GLU A 100 -20.56 -0.99 41.95
C GLU A 100 -19.84 -2.35 41.96
N TRP A 101 -19.13 -2.62 43.06
CA TRP A 101 -18.38 -3.84 43.30
C TRP A 101 -18.41 -4.20 44.79
N ALA A 102 -18.54 -5.51 45.07
CA ALA A 102 -18.36 -6.07 46.40
C ALA A 102 -17.66 -7.43 46.34
N SER A 103 -16.87 -7.75 47.36
CA SER A 103 -16.16 -9.01 47.53
C SER A 103 -17.07 -10.24 47.56
N THR A 104 -18.32 -10.05 48.00
CA THR A 104 -19.35 -11.10 48.15
C THR A 104 -20.34 -11.16 46.98
N ALA A 105 -20.31 -10.19 46.05
CA ALA A 105 -21.16 -10.17 44.87
C ALA A 105 -20.67 -11.16 43.80
N PRO A 106 -21.46 -11.48 42.76
CA PRO A 106 -20.95 -12.15 41.58
C PRO A 106 -19.81 -11.36 40.90
N PRO A 107 -18.88 -12.01 40.18
CA PRO A 107 -17.91 -11.31 39.32
C PRO A 107 -18.61 -10.33 38.37
N SER A 108 -18.08 -9.11 38.27
CA SER A 108 -18.73 -8.01 37.53
C SER A 108 -17.80 -7.25 36.59
N LEU A 109 -16.48 -7.40 36.76
CA LEU A 109 -15.49 -6.74 35.93
C LEU A 109 -14.83 -7.71 34.93
N GLY A 110 -14.90 -9.03 35.17
CA GLY A 110 -14.37 -10.05 34.25
C GLY A 110 -12.94 -10.51 34.62
N GLU A 111 -12.24 -11.18 33.70
CA GLU A 111 -10.87 -11.64 33.93
C GLU A 111 -9.88 -10.45 33.91
N MET A 112 -9.38 -10.07 35.08
CA MET A 112 -8.39 -8.99 35.25
C MET A 112 -6.98 -9.56 35.40
N ASN A 113 -5.99 -8.99 34.71
CA ASN A 113 -4.58 -9.26 34.95
C ASN A 113 -3.87 -8.01 35.49
N ILE A 114 -3.64 -8.00 36.80
CA ILE A 114 -2.99 -6.89 37.51
C ILE A 114 -1.46 -6.84 37.34
N PHE A 115 -0.87 -7.94 36.88
CA PHE A 115 0.56 -8.05 36.54
C PHE A 115 0.78 -7.87 35.05
N GLY A 116 -0.19 -7.27 34.37
CA GLY A 116 0.07 -6.63 33.09
C GLY A 116 1.22 -5.66 33.28
N SER A 117 2.40 -6.05 32.85
CA SER A 117 3.27 -5.11 32.17
C SER A 117 2.42 -4.44 31.11
N GLU A 118 2.52 -3.13 30.96
CA GLU A 118 2.40 -2.59 29.60
C GLU A 118 3.59 -3.11 28.78
N ALA A 119 3.39 -4.37 28.36
CA ALA A 119 4.03 -5.21 27.36
C ALA A 119 3.45 -6.61 27.67
N ALA A 120 2.20 -6.93 27.37
CA ALA A 120 1.64 -6.74 26.06
C ALA A 120 0.11 -6.46 26.07
N LYS A 121 -0.30 -5.21 25.82
CA LYS A 121 -0.95 -5.04 24.51
C LYS A 121 0.11 -5.59 23.59
N GLU A 122 -0.09 -6.68 22.85
CA GLU A 122 0.81 -6.97 21.74
C GLU A 122 0.92 -5.62 21.06
N THR A 123 2.03 -4.93 21.33
CA THR A 123 2.19 -3.56 20.91
C THR A 123 2.68 -3.91 19.56
N ASP A 124 1.71 -4.21 18.70
CA ASP A 124 1.95 -4.73 17.39
C ASP A 124 3.04 -3.81 16.90
N PRO A 125 4.26 -4.29 16.64
CA PRO A 125 5.33 -3.38 16.26
C PRO A 125 4.92 -2.60 15.00
N ASN A 126 3.88 -3.07 14.31
CA ASN A 126 3.22 -2.37 13.22
C ASN A 126 2.20 -1.29 13.63
N ASP A 127 1.76 -1.15 14.88
CA ASP A 127 0.84 -0.11 15.38
C ASP A 127 1.57 1.21 15.69
N VAL A 128 2.40 1.66 14.76
CA VAL A 128 3.16 2.91 14.89
C VAL A 128 2.20 4.11 14.83
N LYS A 129 2.18 4.90 15.91
CA LYS A 129 1.35 6.11 16.03
C LYS A 129 1.97 7.27 15.27
N ALA A 130 1.49 7.51 14.06
CA ALA A 130 1.85 8.67 13.25
C ALA A 130 0.62 9.39 12.70
N ASN A 131 0.80 10.62 12.26
CA ASN A 131 -0.28 11.45 11.72
C ASN A 131 -0.26 11.48 10.21
N SER A 132 0.93 11.57 9.61
CA SER A 132 1.10 11.55 8.16
C SER A 132 2.39 10.84 7.72
N LEU A 133 2.60 10.78 6.41
CA LEU A 133 3.82 10.30 5.78
C LEU A 133 4.50 11.48 5.10
N SER A 134 5.82 11.59 5.26
CA SER A 134 6.67 12.50 4.51
C SER A 134 7.58 11.71 3.56
N ILE A 135 7.94 12.30 2.42
CA ILE A 135 8.83 11.71 1.42
C ILE A 135 9.99 12.67 1.14
N THR A 136 11.22 12.20 1.36
CA THR A 136 12.44 12.87 0.90
C THR A 136 13.00 12.14 -0.31
N THR A 137 13.42 12.88 -1.33
CA THR A 137 14.02 12.33 -2.55
C THR A 137 15.40 12.93 -2.77
N ARG A 138 16.37 12.10 -3.12
CA ARG A 138 17.74 12.52 -3.41
C ARG A 138 18.26 11.80 -4.66
N PRO A 139 18.93 12.49 -5.60
CA PRO A 139 19.67 11.81 -6.66
C PRO A 139 20.69 10.83 -6.07
N ALA A 140 20.91 9.70 -6.74
CA ALA A 140 21.83 8.66 -6.31
C ALA A 140 22.47 7.95 -7.51
N GLY A 141 23.61 7.29 -7.25
CA GLY A 141 24.41 6.65 -8.28
C GLY A 141 25.15 7.64 -9.18
N ASP A 142 26.00 7.11 -10.05
CA ASP A 142 26.83 7.85 -11.01
C ASP A 142 26.91 7.01 -12.28
N ASP A 143 26.77 7.64 -13.45
CA ASP A 143 26.93 7.03 -14.77
C ASP A 143 28.40 7.02 -15.26
N GLY A 144 29.32 7.51 -14.44
CA GLY A 144 30.73 7.68 -14.76
C GLY A 144 31.05 9.04 -15.38
N LEU A 145 30.03 9.87 -15.64
CA LEU A 145 30.11 11.25 -16.13
C LEU A 145 29.54 12.25 -15.12
N GLY A 146 29.18 11.79 -13.92
CA GLY A 146 28.63 12.60 -12.83
C GLY A 146 27.12 12.76 -12.85
N ALA A 147 26.39 12.12 -13.79
CA ALA A 147 24.93 12.19 -13.83
C ALA A 147 24.32 11.11 -12.91
N PRO A 148 23.28 11.44 -12.14
CA PRO A 148 22.62 10.45 -11.28
C PRO A 148 21.94 9.37 -12.12
N THR A 149 22.14 8.10 -11.74
CA THR A 149 21.54 6.94 -12.42
C THR A 149 20.28 6.42 -11.72
N SER A 150 20.00 6.92 -10.52
CA SER A 150 18.83 6.57 -9.72
C SER A 150 18.36 7.69 -8.81
N ILE A 151 17.17 7.49 -8.21
CA ILE A 151 16.64 8.36 -7.16
C ILE A 151 16.46 7.52 -5.90
N GLN A 152 17.03 7.98 -4.79
CA GLN A 152 16.75 7.47 -3.46
C GLN A 152 15.47 8.12 -2.92
N ILE A 153 14.48 7.31 -2.58
CA ILE A 153 13.16 7.73 -2.10
C ILE A 153 13.00 7.24 -0.66
N VAL A 154 13.00 8.17 0.30
CA VAL A 154 13.05 7.87 1.73
C VAL A 154 11.74 8.32 2.39
N PRO A 155 10.81 7.39 2.69
CA PRO A 155 9.62 7.71 3.45
C PRO A 155 9.91 7.82 4.96
N ARG A 156 9.22 8.73 5.65
CA ARG A 156 9.24 8.85 7.11
C ARG A 156 7.84 9.10 7.64
N LEU A 157 7.41 8.27 8.58
CA LEU A 157 6.21 8.53 9.37
C LEU A 157 6.47 9.75 10.27
N VAL A 158 5.53 10.69 10.30
CA VAL A 158 5.67 11.94 11.08
C VAL A 158 4.46 12.21 11.96
N ASP A 159 4.69 12.91 13.06
CA ASP A 159 3.66 13.34 14.01
C ASP A 159 2.87 14.57 13.48
N ASN A 160 1.96 15.09 14.30
CA ASN A 160 1.16 16.28 14.01
C ASN A 160 1.99 17.55 13.76
N THR A 161 3.24 17.58 14.20
CA THR A 161 4.17 18.71 14.03
C THR A 161 5.12 18.52 12.83
N GLY A 162 5.00 17.40 12.12
CA GLY A 162 5.87 17.06 11.00
C GLY A 162 7.22 16.45 11.41
N LYS A 163 7.42 16.13 12.69
CA LYS A 163 8.66 15.49 13.16
C LYS A 163 8.61 13.97 12.94
N PRO A 164 9.72 13.32 12.56
CA PRO A 164 9.77 11.86 12.41
C PRO A 164 9.37 11.14 13.70
N VAL A 165 8.41 10.22 13.59
CA VAL A 165 8.03 9.33 14.69
C VAL A 165 9.11 8.29 14.85
N SER A 166 9.60 8.08 16.07
CA SER A 166 10.59 7.03 16.37
C SER A 166 9.89 5.69 16.61
N PHE A 167 10.36 4.64 15.93
CA PHE A 167 9.92 3.27 16.17
C PHE A 167 11.03 2.26 15.82
N THR A 168 10.90 1.04 16.34
CA THR A 168 11.82 -0.08 16.10
C THR A 168 11.08 -1.41 16.16
N GLY A 169 11.65 -2.45 15.53
CA GLY A 169 11.10 -3.81 15.56
C GLY A 169 9.83 -4.01 14.73
N ALA A 170 9.40 -3.02 13.95
CA ALA A 170 8.23 -3.10 13.10
C ALA A 170 8.48 -3.96 11.85
N GLY A 171 7.40 -4.41 11.22
CA GLY A 171 7.39 -5.05 9.91
C GLY A 171 6.49 -4.28 8.93
N LEU A 172 6.63 -2.95 8.87
CA LEU A 172 5.72 -2.14 8.07
C LEU A 172 5.95 -2.39 6.58
N GLU A 173 4.90 -2.81 5.86
CA GLU A 173 4.96 -2.88 4.40
C GLU A 173 4.99 -1.46 3.84
N ALA A 174 6.13 -1.08 3.25
CA ALA A 174 6.26 0.11 2.44
C ALA A 174 6.10 -0.29 0.97
N THR A 175 5.19 0.37 0.25
CA THR A 175 5.03 0.19 -1.20
C THR A 175 5.34 1.49 -1.93
N LEU A 176 6.24 1.43 -2.89
CA LEU A 176 6.46 2.46 -3.90
C LEU A 176 5.64 2.11 -5.14
N GLU A 177 4.91 3.07 -5.66
CA GLU A 177 4.30 3.03 -6.99
C GLU A 177 4.81 4.23 -7.80
N VAL A 178 5.32 3.95 -9.00
CA VAL A 178 5.81 4.97 -9.94
C VAL A 178 4.78 5.12 -11.04
N PHE A 179 4.41 6.36 -11.34
CA PHE A 179 3.44 6.71 -12.35
C PHE A 179 4.03 7.71 -13.34
N SER A 180 3.43 7.74 -14.53
CA SER A 180 3.60 8.82 -15.50
C SER A 180 2.22 9.11 -16.06
N ASN A 181 1.76 10.35 -15.90
CA ASN A 181 0.44 10.81 -16.34
C ASN A 181 -0.73 9.88 -15.91
N GLY A 182 -0.69 9.42 -14.65
CA GLY A 182 -1.70 8.52 -14.08
C GLY A 182 -1.56 7.04 -14.46
N VAL A 183 -0.63 6.66 -15.34
CA VAL A 183 -0.34 5.25 -15.68
C VAL A 183 0.73 4.71 -14.74
N LYS A 184 0.44 3.60 -14.05
CA LYS A 184 1.43 2.92 -13.21
C LYS A 184 2.50 2.26 -14.08
N LEU A 185 3.76 2.65 -13.86
CA LEU A 185 4.93 2.15 -14.57
C LEU A 185 5.60 1.00 -13.82
N LEU A 186 5.76 1.16 -12.50
CA LEU A 186 6.49 0.24 -11.64
C LEU A 186 5.87 0.22 -10.25
N THR A 187 6.01 -0.92 -9.57
CA THR A 187 5.76 -1.03 -8.14
C THR A 187 6.91 -1.78 -7.48
N ALA A 188 7.27 -1.35 -6.29
CA ALA A 188 8.26 -2.02 -5.45
C ALA A 188 7.74 -2.08 -4.02
N LYS A 189 8.02 -3.16 -3.32
CA LYS A 189 7.73 -3.31 -1.90
C LYS A 189 9.02 -3.43 -1.13
N ASN A 190 9.03 -2.91 0.08
CA ASN A 190 10.13 -3.07 1.01
C ASN A 190 9.61 -3.08 2.44
N LEU A 191 10.40 -3.60 3.36
CA LEU A 191 10.04 -3.69 4.78
C LEU A 191 10.69 -2.53 5.54
N MET A 192 9.87 -1.71 6.19
CA MET A 192 10.33 -0.63 7.04
C MET A 192 10.27 -1.06 8.50
N GLN A 193 11.43 -1.33 9.09
CA GLN A 193 11.55 -1.87 10.45
C GLN A 193 11.75 -0.79 11.52
N ASP A 194 12.37 0.32 11.13
CA ASP A 194 12.73 1.43 12.01
C ASP A 194 12.96 2.73 11.21
N ASN A 195 13.43 3.77 11.91
CA ASN A 195 13.79 5.07 11.34
C ASN A 195 15.09 5.04 10.49
N ASN A 196 15.87 3.97 10.52
CA ASN A 196 17.07 3.79 9.69
C ASN A 196 16.74 3.31 8.28
N PHE A 197 15.48 2.95 8.02
CA PHE A 197 14.99 2.54 6.71
C PHE A 197 15.48 3.48 5.60
N LYS A 198 16.23 2.92 4.66
CA LYS A 198 16.84 3.68 3.55
C LYS A 198 15.85 3.95 2.43
N GLY A 199 14.66 3.35 2.45
CA GLY A 199 13.65 3.58 1.44
C GLY A 199 13.84 2.73 0.18
N PHE A 200 13.61 3.34 -0.97
CA PHE A 200 13.70 2.71 -2.28
C PHE A 200 14.80 3.35 -3.11
N ASN A 201 15.55 2.53 -3.83
CA ASN A 201 16.46 3.00 -4.87
C ASN A 201 15.81 2.75 -6.24
N LEU A 202 15.29 3.80 -6.86
CA LEU A 202 14.64 3.72 -8.16
C LEU A 202 15.67 3.98 -9.26
N LYS A 203 16.16 2.91 -9.88
CA LYS A 203 17.07 3.01 -11.04
C LYS A 203 16.31 3.47 -12.28
N PHE A 204 16.84 4.43 -13.03
CA PHE A 204 16.21 4.90 -14.27
C PHE A 204 16.07 3.78 -15.31
N SER A 205 17.05 2.87 -15.36
CA SER A 205 17.03 1.68 -16.23
C SER A 205 15.95 0.66 -15.92
N SER A 206 15.19 0.84 -14.84
CA SER A 206 13.99 0.02 -14.53
C SER A 206 12.71 0.61 -15.12
N ILE A 207 12.72 1.88 -15.55
CA ILE A 207 11.54 2.63 -15.98
C ILE A 207 11.45 2.58 -17.51
N PRO A 208 10.35 2.08 -18.11
CA PRO A 208 10.21 2.03 -19.56
C PRO A 208 10.19 3.42 -20.18
N ALA A 209 11.18 3.74 -21.03
CA ALA A 209 11.32 5.05 -21.68
C ALA A 209 10.04 5.45 -22.42
N ALA A 210 9.44 4.50 -23.16
CA ALA A 210 8.23 4.70 -23.94
C ALA A 210 6.97 5.06 -23.12
N LYS A 211 7.01 4.95 -21.79
CA LYS A 211 5.88 5.26 -20.90
C LYS A 211 6.13 6.50 -20.03
N VAL A 212 7.32 7.11 -20.10
CA VAL A 212 7.63 8.35 -19.38
C VAL A 212 7.26 9.53 -20.28
N MET A 213 6.50 10.49 -19.74
CA MET A 213 6.13 11.72 -20.43
C MET A 213 6.88 12.90 -19.79
N ASP A 214 7.31 13.85 -20.63
CA ASP A 214 7.97 15.10 -20.20
C ASP A 214 9.20 14.89 -19.27
N ASN A 215 9.86 13.73 -19.38
CA ASN A 215 10.97 13.30 -18.51
C ASN A 215 10.63 13.40 -17.02
N LYS A 216 9.36 13.25 -16.67
CA LYS A 216 8.85 13.36 -15.31
C LYS A 216 8.08 12.11 -14.91
N ILE A 217 8.19 11.79 -13.63
CA ILE A 217 7.41 10.73 -12.99
C ILE A 217 6.76 11.26 -11.72
N ASP A 218 5.63 10.65 -11.37
CA ASP A 218 5.03 10.81 -10.07
C ASP A 218 5.34 9.57 -9.25
N ILE A 219 5.62 9.75 -7.97
CA ILE A 219 5.78 8.63 -7.05
C ILE A 219 4.71 8.70 -5.99
N THR A 220 4.18 7.55 -5.64
CA THR A 220 3.37 7.39 -4.43
C THR A 220 4.05 6.37 -3.55
N VAL A 221 4.27 6.74 -2.29
CA VAL A 221 4.68 5.79 -1.27
C VAL A 221 3.52 5.60 -0.30
N SER A 222 3.21 4.33 0.01
CA SER A 222 2.35 3.95 1.10
C SER A 222 3.12 3.18 2.16
N VAL A 223 2.77 3.39 3.43
CA VAL A 223 3.30 2.63 4.56
C VAL A 223 2.11 2.13 5.37
N LYS A 224 1.98 0.80 5.47
CA LYS A 224 0.87 0.17 6.20
C LYS A 224 1.27 -0.07 7.66
N THR A 225 0.55 0.56 8.58
CA THR A 225 0.54 0.22 10.01
C THR A 225 -0.68 -0.65 10.32
N THR A 226 -0.74 -1.21 11.53
CA THR A 226 -1.90 -1.97 12.01
C THR A 226 -3.17 -1.12 11.99
N ALA A 227 -3.04 0.14 12.40
CA ALA A 227 -4.18 1.05 12.48
C ALA A 227 -4.59 1.64 11.13
N LYS A 228 -3.63 2.00 10.26
CA LYS A 228 -3.94 2.68 9.00
C LYS A 228 -2.84 2.58 7.94
N THR A 229 -3.23 2.78 6.69
CA THR A 229 -2.26 2.96 5.60
C THR A 229 -2.03 4.44 5.37
N PHE A 230 -0.81 4.89 5.60
CA PHE A 230 -0.40 6.24 5.25
C PHE A 230 0.02 6.27 3.79
N LYS A 231 -0.29 7.35 3.08
CA LYS A 231 0.04 7.52 1.67
C LYS A 231 0.47 8.96 1.42
N MET A 232 1.54 9.13 0.66
CA MET A 232 1.96 10.43 0.15
C MET A 232 2.36 10.29 -1.30
N THR A 233 1.96 11.28 -2.11
CA THR A 233 2.32 11.37 -3.53
C THR A 233 3.22 12.59 -3.71
N LYS A 234 4.31 12.41 -4.46
CA LYS A 234 5.16 13.49 -4.93
C LYS A 234 5.12 13.49 -6.46
N VAL A 235 4.72 14.62 -7.01
CA VAL A 235 4.44 14.79 -8.44
C VAL A 235 5.63 15.46 -9.12
N GLY A 236 5.91 15.07 -10.37
CA GLY A 236 6.82 15.80 -11.26
C GLY A 236 8.30 15.64 -10.94
N LEU A 237 8.74 14.49 -10.44
CA LEU A 237 10.16 14.19 -10.26
C LEU A 237 10.84 14.01 -11.62
N ASP A 238 11.94 14.73 -11.83
CA ASP A 238 12.76 14.61 -13.03
C ASP A 238 13.48 13.25 -13.09
N VAL A 239 13.51 12.65 -14.27
CA VAL A 239 14.30 11.45 -14.58
C VAL A 239 15.21 11.71 -15.76
N ASN A 240 16.38 11.09 -15.77
CA ASN A 240 17.29 11.17 -16.92
C ASN A 240 16.75 10.26 -18.05
N PRO A 241 16.31 10.82 -19.19
CA PRO A 241 15.73 10.05 -20.29
C PRO A 241 16.71 9.07 -20.92
N ASP A 242 18.00 9.41 -20.95
CA ASP A 242 19.05 8.61 -21.63
C ASP A 242 19.36 7.32 -20.88
N LEU A 243 18.97 7.26 -19.60
CA LEU A 243 19.18 6.11 -18.72
C LEU A 243 17.91 5.27 -18.54
N LEU A 244 16.81 5.61 -19.21
CA LEU A 244 15.55 4.86 -19.14
C LEU A 244 15.64 3.52 -19.87
N LYS A 245 14.77 2.58 -19.49
CA LYS A 245 14.71 1.26 -20.11
C LYS A 245 14.19 1.35 -21.53
N VAL A 246 15.06 1.10 -22.50
CA VAL A 246 14.70 0.90 -23.91
C VAL A 246 14.46 -0.60 -24.15
N PRO A 247 13.42 -1.01 -24.91
CA PRO A 247 13.22 -2.40 -25.28
C PRO A 247 14.44 -2.98 -26.01
N ALA A 248 14.81 -4.22 -25.72
CA ALA A 248 15.83 -4.93 -26.49
C ALA A 248 15.38 -5.04 -27.96
N ALA A 249 16.31 -4.85 -28.89
CA ALA A 249 16.03 -5.02 -30.31
C ALA A 249 15.50 -6.45 -30.56
N PRO A 250 14.43 -6.62 -31.35
CA PRO A 250 13.94 -7.95 -31.70
C PRO A 250 15.08 -8.72 -32.37
N LYS A 251 15.36 -9.94 -31.87
CA LYS A 251 16.27 -10.86 -32.56
C LYS A 251 15.59 -11.27 -33.87
N VAL A 252 16.15 -10.80 -34.98
CA VAL A 252 15.73 -11.23 -36.32
C VAL A 252 16.33 -12.61 -36.55
N ASP A 253 15.48 -13.62 -36.72
CA ASP A 253 15.92 -14.95 -37.13
C ASP A 253 16.57 -14.83 -38.51
N SER A 254 17.84 -15.23 -38.62
CA SER A 254 18.72 -14.91 -39.75
C SER A 254 18.46 -15.78 -40.99
N LEU A 255 17.25 -16.35 -41.13
CA LEU A 255 16.87 -17.27 -42.20
C LEU A 255 15.75 -16.74 -43.11
N ALA A 256 15.36 -15.47 -42.99
CA ALA A 256 14.47 -14.85 -43.98
C ALA A 256 15.27 -14.55 -45.26
N VAL A 257 14.95 -15.29 -46.32
CA VAL A 257 15.39 -15.03 -47.70
C VAL A 257 15.00 -13.60 -48.07
N PRO A 258 15.92 -12.74 -48.55
CA PRO A 258 15.55 -11.44 -49.07
C PRO A 258 14.74 -11.64 -50.36
N GLU A 259 13.49 -11.20 -50.37
CA GLU A 259 12.78 -10.95 -51.63
C GLU A 259 13.40 -9.71 -52.29
N ASP A 260 13.98 -9.95 -53.46
CA ASP A 260 14.50 -8.94 -54.38
C ASP A 260 13.32 -8.10 -54.93
N PRO A 261 13.27 -6.78 -54.66
CA PRO A 261 12.25 -5.91 -55.24
C PRO A 261 12.67 -5.50 -56.65
N ALA A 262 12.73 -6.47 -57.57
CA ALA A 262 12.99 -6.24 -58.98
C ALA A 262 12.24 -7.23 -59.88
N VAL A 263 10.93 -7.38 -59.70
CA VAL A 263 10.07 -7.89 -60.78
C VAL A 263 9.46 -6.69 -61.50
N ILE A 264 10.11 -6.33 -62.60
CA ILE A 264 9.61 -5.39 -63.60
C ILE A 264 8.47 -6.10 -64.34
N ASP A 265 7.25 -5.57 -64.26
CA ASP A 265 6.12 -5.98 -65.09
C ASP A 265 6.39 -5.57 -66.56
N PRO A 266 6.44 -6.50 -67.53
CA PRO A 266 6.74 -6.19 -68.93
C PRO A 266 5.70 -5.33 -69.68
N ASN A 267 4.55 -4.99 -69.07
CA ASN A 267 3.41 -4.41 -69.79
C ASN A 267 3.02 -2.97 -69.43
N ASN A 268 3.90 -2.16 -68.81
CA ASN A 268 3.59 -0.75 -68.53
C ASN A 268 4.35 0.23 -69.45
N PRO A 269 3.69 0.92 -70.42
CA PRO A 269 4.37 1.77 -71.40
C PRO A 269 4.79 3.16 -70.87
N ASN A 270 4.64 3.46 -69.57
CA ASN A 270 4.66 4.86 -69.11
C ASN A 270 5.53 5.17 -67.88
N ALA A 271 6.54 4.36 -67.56
CA ALA A 271 7.51 4.67 -66.51
C ALA A 271 8.74 5.42 -67.07
N THR A 272 8.77 6.72 -66.85
CA THR A 272 9.92 7.60 -67.12
C THR A 272 11.07 7.32 -66.14
N VAL A 273 12.28 7.23 -66.69
CA VAL A 273 13.54 6.97 -65.97
C VAL A 273 14.15 8.30 -65.47
N PRO A 274 14.51 8.46 -64.19
CA PRO A 274 15.54 9.42 -63.81
C PRO A 274 16.90 8.74 -63.86
N SER A 275 17.77 9.27 -64.71
CA SER A 275 19.17 8.88 -64.88
C SER A 275 19.97 9.10 -63.59
N VAL A 276 20.67 8.07 -63.11
CA VAL A 276 21.75 8.20 -62.12
C VAL A 276 23.09 8.00 -62.82
N SER A 277 23.81 9.10 -63.01
CA SER A 277 25.25 9.09 -63.29
C SER A 277 26.00 8.65 -62.03
N ALA A 278 26.82 7.62 -62.16
CA ALA A 278 27.62 7.02 -61.09
C ALA A 278 28.82 7.90 -60.70
N ASP A 279 29.00 8.09 -59.39
CA ASP A 279 30.28 8.43 -58.76
C ASP A 279 30.62 7.28 -57.78
N PRO A 280 31.74 6.55 -57.95
CA PRO A 280 32.05 5.37 -57.16
C PRO A 280 32.68 5.65 -55.79
N ASN A 281 32.59 6.87 -55.22
CA ASN A 281 33.17 7.10 -53.89
C ASN A 281 32.42 8.07 -52.96
N ALA A 282 31.09 8.07 -52.99
CA ALA A 282 30.27 8.71 -51.96
C ALA A 282 29.60 7.66 -51.06
N THR A 283 30.00 7.61 -49.79
CA THR A 283 29.29 6.89 -48.72
C THR A 283 27.86 7.43 -48.59
N GLY A 284 26.92 6.73 -49.23
CA GLY A 284 25.46 6.97 -49.17
C GLY A 284 24.78 6.29 -47.99
N PRO A 285 23.52 6.67 -47.69
CA PRO A 285 23.04 6.91 -46.33
C PRO A 285 22.63 5.65 -45.56
N ALA A 286 22.86 5.72 -44.25
CA ALA A 286 22.25 4.82 -43.27
C ALA A 286 20.74 4.74 -43.49
N THR A 287 20.22 3.53 -43.71
CA THR A 287 18.78 3.25 -43.71
C THR A 287 18.26 3.41 -42.29
N VAL A 288 17.74 4.60 -42.00
CA VAL A 288 16.96 4.93 -40.81
C VAL A 288 15.81 3.92 -40.68
N PRO A 289 15.68 3.17 -39.56
CA PRO A 289 14.48 2.40 -39.29
C PRO A 289 13.29 3.35 -39.25
N ALA A 290 12.25 3.04 -40.03
CA ALA A 290 11.07 3.89 -40.16
C ALA A 290 10.52 4.28 -38.78
N ALA A 291 10.46 5.58 -38.51
CA ALA A 291 9.74 6.15 -37.38
C ALA A 291 8.31 5.57 -37.34
N PRO A 292 7.71 5.40 -36.14
CA PRO A 292 6.33 4.94 -36.03
C PRO A 292 5.45 5.77 -36.96
N LYS A 293 4.68 5.08 -37.81
CA LYS A 293 3.87 5.70 -38.86
C LYS A 293 3.00 6.78 -38.21
N GLN A 294 3.23 8.03 -38.60
CA GLN A 294 2.52 9.17 -38.03
C GLN A 294 1.02 8.94 -38.23
N PRO A 295 0.20 9.08 -37.17
CA PRO A 295 -1.22 8.83 -37.29
C PRO A 295 -1.82 9.90 -38.20
N THR A 296 -2.52 9.46 -39.25
CA THR A 296 -3.08 10.34 -40.29
C THR A 296 -4.41 10.99 -39.87
N ALA A 297 -5.02 10.55 -38.77
CA ALA A 297 -6.31 11.02 -38.28
C ALA A 297 -6.19 11.81 -36.95
N ASP A 298 -7.03 12.83 -36.77
CA ASP A 298 -7.14 13.58 -35.51
C ASP A 298 -7.63 12.65 -34.38
N PRO A 299 -6.94 12.56 -33.23
CA PRO A 299 -7.37 11.79 -32.06
C PRO A 299 -8.84 11.99 -31.64
N LYS A 300 -9.42 13.18 -31.87
CA LYS A 300 -10.84 13.42 -31.60
C LYS A 300 -11.76 12.49 -32.38
N THR A 301 -11.39 12.15 -33.61
CA THR A 301 -12.23 11.32 -34.48
C THR A 301 -12.43 9.92 -33.89
N THR A 302 -11.40 9.36 -33.25
CA THR A 302 -11.50 8.10 -32.51
C THR A 302 -12.43 8.22 -31.30
N VAL A 303 -12.35 9.30 -30.53
CA VAL A 303 -13.23 9.51 -29.36
C VAL A 303 -14.68 9.74 -29.78
N ALA A 304 -14.90 10.55 -30.82
CA ALA A 304 -16.22 10.77 -31.38
C ALA A 304 -16.82 9.47 -31.94
N GLY A 305 -16.02 8.70 -32.69
CA GLY A 305 -16.42 7.39 -33.20
C GLY A 305 -16.74 6.38 -32.10
N PHE A 306 -15.96 6.35 -31.02
CA PHE A 306 -16.26 5.54 -29.84
C PHE A 306 -17.60 5.91 -29.21
N LEU A 307 -17.81 7.19 -28.90
CA LEU A 307 -19.05 7.65 -28.26
C LEU A 307 -20.28 7.43 -29.16
N ASN A 308 -20.13 7.62 -30.48
CA ASN A 308 -21.18 7.33 -31.44
C ASN A 308 -21.52 5.82 -31.47
N ASN A 309 -20.51 4.95 -31.50
CA ASN A 309 -20.73 3.50 -31.44
C ASN A 309 -21.38 3.05 -30.13
N VAL A 310 -21.03 3.66 -28.99
CA VAL A 310 -21.74 3.43 -27.71
C VAL A 310 -23.20 3.87 -27.83
N SER A 311 -23.45 5.06 -28.37
CA SER A 311 -24.80 5.60 -28.56
C SER A 311 -25.65 4.73 -29.48
N ALA A 312 -25.07 4.20 -30.55
CA ALA A 312 -25.71 3.32 -31.52
C ALA A 312 -25.80 1.85 -31.04
N GLN A 313 -25.37 1.54 -29.81
CA GLN A 313 -25.28 0.19 -29.27
C GLN A 313 -24.37 -0.77 -30.06
N ASN A 314 -23.48 -0.24 -30.89
CA ASN A 314 -22.42 -1.00 -31.55
C ASN A 314 -21.21 -1.16 -30.61
N LEU A 315 -21.42 -1.86 -29.50
CA LEU A 315 -20.45 -1.98 -28.42
C LEU A 315 -19.18 -2.73 -28.86
N LYS A 316 -19.29 -3.61 -29.85
CA LYS A 316 -18.13 -4.34 -30.39
C LYS A 316 -17.18 -3.40 -31.14
N ALA A 317 -17.72 -2.51 -31.98
CA ALA A 317 -16.91 -1.49 -32.65
C ALA A 317 -16.32 -0.49 -31.64
N ALA A 318 -17.10 -0.07 -30.63
CA ALA A 318 -16.60 0.78 -29.55
C ALA A 318 -15.44 0.12 -28.79
N TYR A 319 -15.57 -1.15 -28.42
CA TYR A 319 -14.51 -1.90 -27.74
C TYR A 319 -13.26 -2.05 -28.63
N ASN A 320 -13.43 -2.33 -29.92
CA ASN A 320 -12.32 -2.48 -30.87
C ASN A 320 -11.59 -1.14 -31.15
N ALA A 321 -12.26 -0.01 -30.97
CA ALA A 321 -11.64 1.32 -31.03
C ALA A 321 -10.80 1.64 -29.78
N ALA A 322 -10.81 0.75 -28.78
CA ALA A 322 -10.10 0.89 -27.54
C ALA A 322 -9.05 -0.21 -27.34
N SER A 323 -8.06 0.13 -26.52
CA SER A 323 -7.08 -0.78 -25.96
C SER A 323 -6.82 -0.31 -24.52
N ASN A 324 -7.91 -0.23 -23.77
CA ASN A 324 -7.96 0.21 -22.39
C ASN A 324 -8.00 -1.02 -21.45
N PRO A 325 -6.95 -1.27 -20.64
CA PRO A 325 -6.90 -2.43 -19.77
C PRO A 325 -7.94 -2.39 -18.64
N THR A 326 -8.47 -1.21 -18.27
CA THR A 326 -9.44 -1.09 -17.16
C THR A 326 -10.84 -1.54 -17.54
N TRP A 327 -11.13 -1.69 -18.84
CA TRP A 327 -12.43 -2.17 -19.32
C TRP A 327 -12.54 -3.70 -19.38
N GLY A 328 -11.44 -4.41 -19.12
CA GLY A 328 -11.43 -5.87 -19.08
C GLY A 328 -11.81 -6.49 -20.42
N SER A 329 -12.55 -7.60 -20.36
CA SER A 329 -13.04 -8.29 -21.56
C SER A 329 -14.21 -7.54 -22.22
N TYR A 330 -14.54 -7.92 -23.45
CA TYR A 330 -15.69 -7.37 -24.15
C TYR A 330 -17.00 -7.56 -23.36
N GLU A 331 -17.16 -8.71 -22.69
CA GLU A 331 -18.33 -9.04 -21.89
C GLU A 331 -18.49 -8.10 -20.69
N SER A 332 -17.37 -7.70 -20.07
CA SER A 332 -17.37 -6.73 -18.96
C SER A 332 -17.67 -5.32 -19.47
N PHE A 333 -17.09 -4.93 -20.61
CA PHE A 333 -17.32 -3.64 -21.24
C PHE A 333 -18.77 -3.46 -21.70
N ALA A 334 -19.35 -4.50 -22.32
CA ALA A 334 -20.67 -4.49 -22.94
C ALA A 334 -21.79 -4.96 -21.99
N ASN A 335 -21.50 -5.12 -20.71
CA ASN A 335 -22.46 -5.64 -19.75
C ASN A 335 -23.72 -4.73 -19.67
N PRO A 336 -24.95 -5.29 -19.66
CA PRO A 336 -26.17 -4.50 -19.72
C PRO A 336 -26.57 -3.86 -18.38
N THR A 337 -26.03 -4.35 -17.25
CA THR A 337 -26.30 -3.86 -15.90
C THR A 337 -25.15 -3.04 -15.33
N SER A 338 -23.95 -3.15 -15.92
CA SER A 338 -22.73 -2.44 -15.54
C SER A 338 -21.89 -2.11 -16.77
N GLY A 339 -21.15 -1.01 -16.79
CA GLY A 339 -20.36 -0.62 -17.98
C GLY A 339 -21.19 0.00 -19.10
N PHE A 340 -20.69 -0.04 -20.34
CA PHE A 340 -21.25 0.72 -21.47
C PHE A 340 -22.50 0.08 -22.08
N GLY A 341 -22.79 -1.19 -21.80
CA GLY A 341 -24.02 -1.83 -22.27
C GLY A 341 -25.28 -1.37 -21.52
N SER A 342 -25.14 -0.69 -20.38
CA SER A 342 -26.24 -0.06 -19.65
C SER A 342 -26.73 1.26 -20.28
N ILE A 343 -25.91 1.83 -21.18
CA ILE A 343 -26.18 3.11 -21.83
C ILE A 343 -27.19 2.90 -22.96
N LYS A 344 -28.16 3.81 -23.09
CA LYS A 344 -29.11 3.87 -24.20
C LYS A 344 -28.69 4.87 -25.26
N ASN A 345 -28.21 6.04 -24.86
CA ASN A 345 -27.83 7.12 -25.77
C ASN A 345 -26.72 8.00 -25.18
N VAL A 346 -25.93 8.63 -26.04
CA VAL A 346 -24.91 9.61 -25.69
C VAL A 346 -25.13 10.89 -26.52
N SER A 347 -25.12 12.05 -25.86
CA SER A 347 -25.21 13.35 -26.52
C SER A 347 -23.96 14.18 -26.23
N VAL A 348 -23.09 14.33 -27.23
CA VAL A 348 -21.81 15.05 -27.09
C VAL A 348 -22.05 16.56 -27.15
N LYS A 349 -21.61 17.28 -26.11
CA LYS A 349 -21.72 18.75 -26.00
C LYS A 349 -20.46 19.45 -26.46
N ASN A 350 -19.29 18.96 -26.04
CA ASN A 350 -18.01 19.56 -26.41
C ASN A 350 -16.89 18.50 -26.46
N MET A 351 -15.90 18.71 -27.33
CA MET A 351 -14.72 17.85 -27.43
C MET A 351 -13.46 18.64 -27.83
N THR A 352 -12.39 18.50 -27.04
CA THR A 352 -11.15 19.28 -27.20
C THR A 352 -9.93 18.37 -27.04
N THR A 353 -8.98 18.45 -27.99
CA THR A 353 -7.69 17.77 -27.89
C THR A 353 -6.80 18.68 -27.07
N ASN A 354 -6.32 18.19 -25.93
CA ASN A 354 -5.51 18.98 -25.01
C ASN A 354 -4.02 18.80 -25.31
N ALA A 355 -3.63 17.60 -25.76
CA ALA A 355 -2.27 17.26 -26.14
C ALA A 355 -2.32 16.16 -27.20
N SER A 356 -1.45 16.24 -28.20
CA SER A 356 -1.29 15.20 -29.22
C SER A 356 0.15 15.21 -29.70
N ASN A 357 0.76 14.03 -29.76
CA ASN A 357 2.05 13.78 -30.39
C ASN A 357 1.94 12.51 -31.25
N ALA A 358 3.05 12.05 -31.84
CA ALA A 358 3.03 10.89 -32.73
C ALA A 358 2.52 9.60 -32.06
N ASN A 359 2.63 9.48 -30.74
CA ASN A 359 2.42 8.22 -30.00
C ASN A 359 1.24 8.26 -29.03
N SER A 360 0.83 9.44 -28.58
CA SER A 360 -0.19 9.63 -27.55
C SER A 360 -0.99 10.90 -27.77
N ALA A 361 -2.25 10.87 -27.35
CA ALA A 361 -3.10 12.05 -27.35
C ALA A 361 -4.05 12.06 -26.16
N SER A 362 -4.52 13.24 -25.77
CA SER A 362 -5.51 13.46 -24.73
C SER A 362 -6.66 14.27 -25.29
N VAL A 363 -7.87 13.77 -25.12
CA VAL A 363 -9.10 14.43 -25.56
C VAL A 363 -10.03 14.58 -24.36
N ASN A 364 -10.39 15.81 -24.03
CA ASN A 364 -11.45 16.10 -23.08
C ASN A 364 -12.79 16.14 -23.82
N ALA A 365 -13.81 15.50 -23.25
CA ALA A 365 -15.17 15.57 -23.77
C ALA A 365 -16.16 15.85 -22.64
N THR A 366 -17.18 16.64 -22.95
CA THR A 366 -18.36 16.82 -22.11
C THR A 366 -19.56 16.30 -22.88
N TYR A 367 -20.33 15.40 -22.27
CA TYR A 367 -21.48 14.77 -22.92
C TYR A 367 -22.49 14.28 -21.89
N ASP A 368 -23.73 14.13 -22.33
CA ASP A 368 -24.78 13.52 -21.52
C ASP A 368 -24.93 12.04 -21.87
N VAL A 369 -25.11 11.21 -20.86
CA VAL A 369 -25.40 9.78 -21.00
C VAL A 369 -26.81 9.52 -20.50
N THR A 370 -27.66 8.96 -21.35
CA THR A 370 -28.97 8.44 -20.95
C THR A 370 -28.87 6.94 -20.82
N ASP A 371 -29.20 6.40 -19.65
CA ASP A 371 -29.24 4.96 -19.43
C ASP A 371 -30.53 4.32 -19.95
N LYS A 372 -30.61 2.99 -19.92
CA LYS A 372 -31.80 2.24 -20.36
C LYS A 372 -33.03 2.44 -19.48
N SER A 373 -32.87 2.95 -18.26
CA SER A 373 -33.98 3.37 -17.39
C SER A 373 -34.53 4.76 -17.72
N GLY A 374 -33.85 5.50 -18.60
CA GLY A 374 -34.24 6.85 -19.02
C GLY A 374 -33.61 7.98 -18.21
N LYS A 375 -32.76 7.67 -17.22
CA LYS A 375 -32.05 8.68 -16.43
C LYS A 375 -30.89 9.25 -17.25
N THR A 376 -30.77 10.57 -17.26
CA THR A 376 -29.69 11.28 -17.96
C THR A 376 -28.68 11.86 -16.96
N THR A 377 -27.39 11.64 -17.22
CA THR A 377 -26.27 12.11 -16.38
C THR A 377 -25.26 12.86 -17.25
N ALA A 378 -24.91 14.08 -16.87
CA ALA A 378 -23.85 14.85 -17.53
C ALA A 378 -22.48 14.34 -17.06
N LEU A 379 -21.58 14.05 -18.00
CA LEU A 379 -20.22 13.59 -17.75
C LEU A 379 -19.20 14.55 -18.37
N LYS A 380 -18.17 14.83 -17.60
CA LYS A 380 -16.93 15.45 -18.07
C LYS A 380 -15.84 14.40 -18.00
N VAL A 381 -15.23 14.07 -19.13
CA VAL A 381 -14.32 12.92 -19.25
C VAL A 381 -13.04 13.31 -19.97
N THR A 382 -11.94 12.74 -19.51
CA THR A 382 -10.66 12.76 -20.22
C THR A 382 -10.38 11.37 -20.79
N PHE A 383 -10.23 11.31 -22.12
CA PHE A 383 -9.79 10.13 -22.86
C PHE A 383 -8.29 10.22 -23.13
N GLY A 384 -7.54 9.20 -22.76
CA GLY A 384 -6.16 9.03 -23.22
C GLY A 384 -6.13 8.10 -24.42
N LEU A 385 -5.45 8.48 -25.50
CA LEU A 385 -5.28 7.69 -26.70
C LEU A 385 -3.81 7.33 -26.88
N LYS A 386 -3.57 6.14 -27.43
CA LYS A 386 -2.25 5.71 -27.89
C LYS A 386 -2.31 5.38 -29.38
N ASN A 387 -1.24 5.69 -30.09
CA ASN A 387 -1.07 5.24 -31.47
C ASN A 387 -0.67 3.76 -31.45
N VAL A 388 -1.43 2.93 -32.15
CA VAL A 388 -1.12 1.53 -32.42
C VAL A 388 -1.06 1.36 -33.92
N ASN A 389 0.14 1.23 -34.48
CA ASN A 389 0.38 0.98 -35.91
C ASN A 389 -0.22 2.03 -36.86
N GLY A 390 -0.28 3.29 -36.44
CA GLY A 390 -0.87 4.41 -37.21
C GLY A 390 -2.31 4.75 -36.81
N ASP A 391 -2.96 3.91 -35.99
CA ASP A 391 -4.33 4.11 -35.54
C ASP A 391 -4.40 4.57 -34.09
N TRP A 392 -5.20 5.59 -33.83
CA TRP A 392 -5.53 6.00 -32.47
C TRP A 392 -6.46 4.98 -31.80
N LYS A 393 -6.06 4.48 -30.63
CA LYS A 393 -6.89 3.63 -29.76
C LYS A 393 -7.08 4.28 -28.39
N ILE A 394 -8.30 4.24 -27.86
CA ILE A 394 -8.59 4.73 -26.50
C ILE A 394 -7.92 3.80 -25.49
N SER A 395 -6.97 4.33 -24.73
CA SER A 395 -6.14 3.61 -23.77
C SER A 395 -6.52 3.90 -22.31
N SER A 396 -7.21 4.99 -22.04
CA SER A 396 -7.71 5.33 -20.72
C SER A 396 -8.99 6.16 -20.78
N TYR A 397 -9.76 6.11 -19.69
CA TYR A 397 -11.04 6.80 -19.52
C TYR A 397 -11.17 7.25 -18.08
N ARG A 398 -11.25 8.57 -17.86
CA ARG A 398 -11.37 9.16 -16.53
C ARG A 398 -12.53 10.13 -16.49
N ILE A 399 -13.50 9.87 -15.61
CA ILE A 399 -14.55 10.84 -15.27
C ILE A 399 -13.94 11.88 -14.34
N ASN A 400 -14.10 13.15 -14.70
CA ASN A 400 -13.65 14.28 -13.91
C ASN A 400 -14.81 14.71 -12.98
N PRO A 401 -14.52 15.02 -11.71
CA PRO A 401 -15.51 15.50 -10.75
C PRO A 401 -16.08 16.86 -11.14
#